data_AF-A0A9D3M4C0-F1
#
_entry.id   AF-A0A9D3M4C0-F1
#
_cell.length_a   1.000
_cell.length_b   1.000
_cell.length_c   1.000
_cell.angle_alpha   90.00
_cell.angle_beta   90.00
_cell.angle_gamma   90.00
#
_symmetry.space_group_name_H-M   'P 1'
#
loop_
_entity.id
_entity.type
_entity.pdbx_description
1 polymer ?
#
loop_
_entity_poly.entity_id
_entity_poly.type
_entity_poly.pdbx_seq_one_letter_code
_entity_poly.pdbx_strand_id
1 'polypeptide(L)'
;MAESRDHGMRFLEGHKEQIIERVRRAEPIVDAAVSQHLVREELAQGARAAVSPQDVMRELFEALEAEILQRRDTFYQILKQVEPDLIQELEQREAEHKEEEVQIQMEYKYEETKEVEKMKAEEAQMKKDSLKRRREGTLRAIEEIERLWEATKKEGQGRVGKKME
;
A
#
# COMPACT_ATOMS: atom_id res chain seq x y z
N MET A 1 -21.56 -11.69 -2.52
CA MET A 1 -20.20 -12.24 -2.60
C MET A 1 -19.94 -12.54 -4.05
N ALA A 2 -19.40 -11.57 -4.78
CA ALA A 2 -19.11 -11.66 -6.21
C ALA A 2 -17.59 -11.57 -6.38
N GLU A 3 -16.86 -12.45 -5.69
CA GLU A 3 -15.43 -12.63 -5.93
C GLU A 3 -15.29 -13.33 -7.29
N SER A 4 -15.34 -12.45 -8.28
CA SER A 4 -14.68 -12.50 -9.57
C SER A 4 -14.90 -13.76 -10.41
N ARG A 5 -15.87 -13.67 -11.34
CA ARG A 5 -15.94 -14.47 -12.59
C ARG A 5 -14.73 -14.25 -13.53
N ASP A 6 -13.63 -13.76 -12.98
CA ASP A 6 -12.49 -13.17 -13.68
C ASP A 6 -11.17 -13.52 -12.96
N HIS A 7 -11.21 -14.25 -11.83
CA HIS A 7 -9.98 -14.62 -11.13
C HIS A 7 -9.09 -15.52 -11.99
N GLY A 8 -9.65 -16.56 -12.62
CA GLY A 8 -8.88 -17.44 -13.50
C GLY A 8 -8.33 -16.69 -14.70
N MET A 9 -9.11 -15.76 -15.27
CA MET A 9 -8.65 -14.92 -16.38
C MET A 9 -7.46 -14.04 -15.99
N ARG A 10 -7.57 -13.28 -14.90
CA ARG A 10 -6.48 -12.41 -14.41
C ARG A 10 -5.24 -13.19 -14.00
N PHE A 11 -5.41 -14.35 -13.37
CA PHE A 11 -4.32 -15.22 -13.01
C PHE A 11 -3.57 -15.70 -14.26
N LEU A 12 -4.29 -16.17 -15.29
CA LEU A 12 -3.69 -16.63 -16.53
C LEU A 12 -2.98 -15.50 -17.29
N GLU A 13 -3.54 -14.29 -17.30
CA GLU A 13 -2.88 -13.13 -17.92
C GLU A 13 -1.60 -12.73 -17.18
N GLY A 14 -1.64 -12.70 -15.85
CA GLY A 14 -0.47 -12.34 -15.02
C GLY A 14 0.63 -13.40 -15.01
N HIS A 15 0.27 -14.67 -15.22
CA HIS A 15 1.17 -15.80 -15.07
C HIS A 15 1.47 -16.59 -16.36
N LYS A 16 0.96 -16.16 -17.51
CA LYS A 16 1.14 -16.85 -18.81
C LYS A 16 2.58 -17.27 -19.06
N GLU A 17 3.52 -16.34 -18.93
CA GLU A 17 4.95 -16.58 -19.16
C GLU A 17 5.51 -17.65 -18.20
N GLN A 18 5.22 -17.54 -16.90
CA GLN A 18 5.74 -18.50 -15.92
C GLN A 18 5.09 -19.88 -16.06
N ILE A 19 3.82 -19.94 -16.46
CA ILE A 19 3.14 -21.20 -16.77
C ILE A 19 3.81 -21.86 -17.98
N ILE A 20 4.01 -21.12 -19.08
CA ILE A 20 4.63 -21.64 -20.31
C ILE A 20 6.04 -22.15 -20.02
N GLU A 21 6.87 -21.38 -19.32
CA GLU A 21 8.28 -21.74 -19.08
C GLU A 21 8.42 -23.01 -18.23
N ARG A 22 7.58 -23.16 -17.21
CA ARG A 22 7.77 -24.13 -16.13
C ARG A 22 6.89 -25.37 -16.21
N VAL A 23 5.93 -25.38 -17.13
CA VAL A 23 5.07 -26.55 -17.39
C VAL A 23 5.90 -27.79 -17.71
N ARG A 24 5.51 -28.93 -17.13
CA ARG A 24 6.15 -30.23 -17.38
C ARG A 24 5.22 -31.17 -18.12
N ARG A 25 3.93 -31.05 -17.90
CA ARG A 25 2.87 -31.94 -18.38
C ARG A 25 1.95 -31.22 -19.37
N ALA A 26 2.53 -30.72 -20.46
CA ALA A 26 1.79 -29.98 -21.48
C ALA A 26 0.76 -30.85 -22.24
N GLU A 27 1.12 -32.08 -22.61
CA GLU A 27 0.20 -32.96 -23.36
C GLU A 27 -1.11 -33.27 -22.60
N PRO A 28 -1.09 -33.66 -21.31
CA PRO A 28 -2.33 -33.85 -20.56
C PRO A 28 -3.18 -32.57 -20.41
N ILE A 29 -2.55 -31.39 -20.42
CA ILE A 29 -3.28 -30.11 -20.41
C ILE A 29 -4.03 -29.92 -21.74
N VAL A 30 -3.37 -30.21 -22.87
CA VAL A 30 -4.00 -30.15 -24.20
C VAL A 30 -5.16 -31.14 -24.29
N ASP A 31 -4.95 -32.39 -23.85
CA ASP A 31 -6.00 -33.41 -23.88
C ASP A 31 -7.22 -33.01 -23.03
N ALA A 32 -6.97 -32.48 -21.82
CA ALA A 32 -8.02 -31.96 -20.98
C ALA A 32 -8.74 -30.77 -21.63
N ALA A 33 -8.01 -29.85 -22.27
CA ALA A 33 -8.58 -28.69 -22.96
C ALA A 33 -9.49 -29.11 -24.12
N VAL A 34 -9.09 -30.11 -24.92
CA VAL A 34 -9.94 -30.68 -25.97
C VAL A 34 -11.18 -31.36 -25.37
N SER A 35 -11.00 -32.18 -24.32
CA SER A 35 -12.09 -32.94 -23.71
C SER A 35 -13.19 -32.04 -23.11
N GLN A 36 -12.78 -30.85 -22.64
CA GLN A 36 -13.67 -29.82 -22.11
C GLN A 36 -14.15 -28.83 -23.19
N HIS A 37 -13.88 -29.13 -24.46
CA HIS A 37 -14.22 -28.32 -25.63
C HIS A 37 -13.68 -26.88 -25.57
N LEU A 38 -12.54 -26.66 -24.89
CA LEU A 38 -11.91 -25.33 -24.81
C LEU A 38 -11.19 -24.94 -26.09
N VAL A 39 -10.66 -25.95 -26.78
CA VAL A 39 -9.95 -25.83 -28.04
C VAL A 39 -10.42 -26.96 -28.95
N ARG A 40 -10.57 -26.68 -30.23
CA ARG A 40 -10.94 -27.70 -31.22
C ARG A 40 -9.77 -28.65 -31.46
N GLU A 41 -10.08 -29.88 -31.79
CA GLU A 41 -9.07 -30.92 -32.04
C GLU A 41 -8.07 -30.50 -33.13
N GLU A 42 -8.49 -29.78 -34.17
CA GLU A 42 -7.60 -29.33 -35.25
C GLU A 42 -6.53 -28.34 -34.76
N LEU A 43 -6.90 -27.43 -33.86
CA LEU A 43 -5.96 -26.47 -33.26
C LEU A 43 -5.07 -27.16 -32.23
N ALA A 44 -5.62 -28.09 -31.46
CA ALA A 44 -4.87 -28.89 -30.50
C ALA A 44 -3.84 -29.81 -31.17
N GLN A 45 -4.12 -30.33 -32.37
CA GLN A 45 -3.14 -31.09 -33.16
C GLN A 45 -1.93 -30.25 -33.56
N GLY A 46 -2.13 -28.96 -33.86
CA GLY A 46 -1.04 -28.00 -34.08
C GLY A 46 -0.15 -27.88 -32.84
N ALA A 47 -0.76 -27.69 -31.67
CA ALA A 47 -0.03 -27.63 -30.41
C ALA A 47 0.72 -28.93 -30.09
N ARG A 48 0.09 -30.11 -30.27
CA ARG A 48 0.73 -31.43 -30.04
C ARG A 48 1.90 -31.71 -30.99
N ALA A 49 1.95 -31.08 -32.16
CA ALA A 49 3.05 -31.24 -33.12
C ALA A 49 4.30 -30.44 -32.74
N ALA A 50 4.24 -29.59 -31.71
CA ALA A 50 5.35 -28.78 -31.25
C ALA A 50 6.46 -29.64 -30.61
N VAL A 51 7.70 -29.10 -30.62
CA VAL A 51 8.91 -29.85 -30.25
C VAL A 51 9.08 -29.95 -28.73
N SER A 52 8.60 -28.97 -27.97
CA SER A 52 8.80 -28.88 -26.53
C SER A 52 7.48 -28.66 -25.78
N PRO A 53 7.37 -29.08 -24.50
CA PRO A 53 6.20 -28.77 -23.66
C PRO A 53 5.88 -27.26 -23.57
N GLN A 54 6.91 -26.42 -23.61
CA GLN A 54 6.78 -24.96 -23.61
C GLN A 54 6.12 -24.47 -24.90
N ASP A 55 6.55 -24.99 -26.05
CA ASP A 55 5.98 -24.62 -27.35
C ASP A 55 4.55 -25.12 -27.49
N VAL A 56 4.26 -26.35 -27.00
CA VAL A 56 2.90 -26.90 -26.91
C VAL A 56 1.99 -25.93 -26.13
N MET A 57 2.45 -25.47 -24.97
CA MET A 57 1.66 -24.55 -24.14
C MET A 57 1.52 -23.16 -24.78
N ARG A 58 2.54 -22.66 -25.49
CA ARG A 58 2.46 -21.39 -26.22
C ARG A 58 1.37 -21.42 -27.29
N GLU A 59 1.39 -22.45 -28.14
CA GLU A 59 0.39 -22.69 -29.17
C GLU A 59 -1.01 -22.88 -28.55
N LEU A 60 -1.10 -23.60 -27.43
CA LEU A 60 -2.36 -23.78 -26.72
C LEU A 60 -2.93 -22.45 -26.19
N PHE A 61 -2.09 -21.59 -25.61
CA PHE A 61 -2.52 -20.26 -25.17
C PHE A 61 -2.99 -19.38 -26.33
N GLU A 62 -2.32 -19.44 -27.49
CA GLU A 62 -2.76 -18.72 -28.70
C GLU A 62 -4.11 -19.24 -29.21
N ALA A 63 -4.30 -20.56 -29.23
CA ALA A 63 -5.59 -21.17 -29.58
C ALA A 63 -6.72 -20.76 -28.61
N LEU A 64 -6.41 -20.65 -27.32
CA LEU A 64 -7.35 -20.18 -26.28
C LEU A 64 -7.64 -18.68 -26.35
N GLU A 65 -6.75 -17.86 -26.91
CA GLU A 65 -7.01 -16.43 -27.17
C GLU A 65 -7.95 -16.23 -28.36
N ALA A 66 -7.88 -17.13 -29.35
CA ALA A 66 -8.78 -17.13 -30.50
C ALA A 66 -10.20 -17.64 -30.13
N GLU A 67 -10.33 -18.50 -29.13
CA GLU A 67 -11.59 -19.01 -28.61
C GLU A 67 -12.13 -18.10 -27.46
N ILE A 68 -13.44 -17.84 -27.44
CA ILE A 68 -14.07 -16.77 -26.63
C ILE A 68 -13.69 -16.84 -25.13
N LEU A 69 -13.25 -15.70 -24.58
CA LEU A 69 -12.77 -15.41 -23.21
C LEU A 69 -13.54 -16.05 -22.03
N GLN A 70 -14.79 -16.46 -22.25
CA GLN A 70 -15.69 -17.02 -21.24
C GLN A 70 -15.25 -18.40 -20.69
N ARG A 71 -14.21 -19.02 -21.24
CA ARG A 71 -13.75 -20.36 -20.84
C ARG A 71 -12.37 -20.40 -20.16
N ARG A 72 -11.77 -19.24 -19.88
CA ARG A 72 -10.46 -19.15 -19.20
C ARG A 72 -10.49 -19.68 -17.77
N ASP A 73 -11.61 -19.53 -17.06
CA ASP A 73 -11.78 -20.15 -15.74
C ASP A 73 -11.68 -21.68 -15.80
N THR A 74 -12.27 -22.31 -16.83
CA THR A 74 -12.17 -23.76 -17.03
C THR A 74 -10.73 -24.18 -17.34
N PHE A 75 -10.01 -23.39 -18.15
CA PHE A 75 -8.59 -23.66 -18.44
C PHE A 75 -7.72 -23.57 -17.18
N TYR A 76 -7.97 -22.56 -16.35
CA TYR A 76 -7.33 -22.44 -15.05
C TYR A 76 -7.62 -23.65 -14.14
N GLN A 77 -8.85 -24.18 -14.13
CA GLN A 77 -9.16 -25.41 -13.39
C GLN A 77 -8.41 -26.64 -13.94
N ILE A 78 -8.24 -26.76 -15.26
CA ILE A 78 -7.42 -27.82 -15.86
C ILE A 78 -5.99 -27.74 -15.36
N LEU A 79 -5.40 -26.53 -15.35
CA LEU A 79 -4.04 -26.33 -14.85
C LEU A 79 -3.91 -26.72 -13.38
N LYS A 80 -4.86 -26.35 -12.52
CA LYS A 80 -4.89 -26.79 -11.10
C LYS A 80 -4.96 -28.31 -10.95
N GLN A 81 -5.60 -29.01 -11.89
CA GLN A 81 -5.73 -30.47 -11.84
C GLN A 81 -4.48 -31.19 -12.36
N VAL A 82 -3.87 -30.67 -13.43
CA VAL A 82 -2.76 -31.34 -14.12
C VAL A 82 -1.40 -30.98 -13.52
N GLU A 83 -1.23 -29.71 -13.13
CA GLU A 83 0.00 -29.13 -12.58
C GLU A 83 -0.30 -28.39 -11.26
N PRO A 84 -0.85 -29.06 -10.23
CA PRO A 84 -1.25 -28.43 -8.98
C PRO A 84 -0.10 -27.70 -8.29
N ASP A 85 1.09 -28.31 -8.25
CA ASP A 85 2.26 -27.74 -7.57
C ASP A 85 2.70 -26.42 -8.21
N LEU A 86 2.70 -26.35 -9.55
CA LEU A 86 3.07 -25.12 -10.28
C LEU A 86 2.06 -24.00 -10.00
N ILE A 87 0.76 -24.32 -10.06
CA ILE A 87 -0.27 -23.30 -9.85
C ILE A 87 -0.30 -22.84 -8.41
N GLN A 88 -0.18 -23.75 -7.44
CA GLN A 88 -0.10 -23.41 -6.02
C GLN A 88 1.10 -22.51 -5.72
N GLU A 89 2.28 -22.80 -6.30
CA GLU A 89 3.47 -21.97 -6.11
C GLU A 89 3.27 -20.55 -6.66
N LEU A 90 2.65 -20.43 -7.84
CA LEU A 90 2.38 -19.13 -8.46
C LEU A 90 1.33 -18.33 -7.66
N GLU A 91 0.27 -18.97 -7.19
CA GLU A 91 -0.74 -18.38 -6.29
C GLU A 91 -0.11 -17.88 -4.98
N GLN A 92 0.78 -18.69 -4.39
CA GLN A 92 1.47 -18.33 -3.16
C GLN A 92 2.38 -17.10 -3.36
N ARG A 93 3.14 -17.06 -4.45
CA ARG A 93 3.98 -15.89 -4.77
C ARG A 93 3.15 -14.63 -5.01
N GLU A 94 2.00 -14.76 -5.66
CA GLU A 94 1.08 -13.63 -5.85
C GLU A 94 0.55 -13.09 -4.52
N ALA A 95 0.29 -13.97 -3.55
CA ALA A 95 -0.13 -13.59 -2.20
C ALA A 95 1.00 -12.94 -1.40
N GLU A 96 2.20 -13.53 -1.42
CA GLU A 96 3.39 -13.00 -0.73
C GLU A 96 3.75 -11.59 -1.23
N HIS A 97 3.71 -11.35 -2.54
CA HIS A 97 3.97 -10.03 -3.11
C HIS A 97 2.93 -8.98 -2.67
N LYS A 98 1.65 -9.37 -2.57
CA LYS A 98 0.59 -8.48 -2.06
C LYS A 98 0.79 -8.17 -0.58
N GLU A 99 1.23 -9.15 0.22
CA GLU A 99 1.52 -8.95 1.63
C GLU A 99 2.71 -8.00 1.85
N GLU A 100 3.78 -8.16 1.08
CA GLU A 100 4.96 -7.27 1.13
C GLU A 100 4.60 -5.83 0.74
N GLU A 101 3.85 -5.63 -0.35
CA GLU A 101 3.39 -4.30 -0.78
C GLU A 101 2.51 -3.62 0.27
N VAL A 102 1.63 -4.39 0.92
CA VAL A 102 0.77 -3.86 2.00
C VAL A 102 1.60 -3.50 3.22
N GLN A 103 2.59 -4.30 3.59
CA GLN A 103 3.49 -4.00 4.71
C GLN A 103 4.28 -2.72 4.48
N ILE A 104 4.87 -2.57 3.29
CA ILE A 104 5.62 -1.37 2.90
C ILE A 104 4.72 -0.12 2.98
N GLN A 105 3.51 -0.18 2.43
CA GLN A 105 2.57 0.94 2.49
C GLN A 105 2.14 1.29 3.92
N MET A 106 1.93 0.28 4.77
CA MET A 106 1.60 0.50 6.18
C MET A 106 2.75 1.16 6.94
N GLU A 107 4.00 0.75 6.68
CA GLU A 107 5.19 1.32 7.31
C GLU A 107 5.36 2.80 6.93
N TYR A 108 5.28 3.14 5.64
CA TYR A 108 5.34 4.54 5.19
C TYR A 108 4.26 5.42 5.85
N LYS A 109 3.03 4.91 5.92
CA LYS A 109 1.93 5.64 6.56
C LYS A 109 2.17 5.86 8.05
N TYR A 110 2.73 4.86 8.74
CA TYR A 110 3.06 4.98 10.16
C TYR A 110 4.16 6.03 10.37
N GLU A 111 5.22 6.00 9.58
CA GLU A 111 6.30 7.00 9.64
C GLU A 111 5.79 8.42 9.39
N GLU A 112 4.96 8.61 8.36
CA GLU A 112 4.34 9.89 8.04
C GLU A 112 3.51 10.42 9.23
N THR A 113 2.67 9.58 9.83
CA THR A 113 1.85 9.98 10.98
C THR A 113 2.70 10.39 12.18
N LYS A 114 3.79 9.66 12.44
CA LYS A 114 4.72 9.93 13.53
C LYS A 114 5.43 11.27 13.36
N GLU A 115 5.84 11.61 12.14
CA GLU A 115 6.45 12.92 11.85
C GLU A 115 5.46 14.07 12.05
N VAL A 116 4.21 13.91 11.60
CA VAL A 116 3.15 14.90 11.79
C VAL A 116 2.85 15.14 13.27
N GLU A 117 2.78 14.08 14.07
CA GLU A 117 2.57 14.19 15.51
C GLU A 117 3.74 14.88 16.21
N LYS A 118 4.98 14.58 15.81
CA LYS A 118 6.17 15.24 16.34
C LYS A 118 6.18 16.73 16.03
N MET A 119 5.89 17.13 14.79
CA MET A 119 5.79 18.54 14.40
C MET A 119 4.72 19.29 15.21
N LYS A 120 3.55 18.68 15.42
CA LYS A 120 2.48 19.25 16.25
C LYS A 120 2.90 19.41 17.71
N ALA A 121 3.63 18.44 18.27
CA ALA A 121 4.14 18.52 19.63
C ALA A 121 5.17 19.65 19.80
N GLU A 122 6.10 19.79 18.84
CA GLU A 122 7.10 20.86 18.82
C GLU A 122 6.44 22.25 18.68
N GLU A 123 5.45 22.38 17.79
CA GLU A 123 4.69 23.63 17.62
C GLU A 123 3.93 24.00 18.91
N ALA A 124 3.27 23.03 19.55
CA ALA A 124 2.59 23.23 20.81
C ALA A 124 3.56 23.69 21.91
N GLN A 125 4.78 23.14 21.91
CA GLN A 125 5.83 23.54 22.85
C GLN A 125 6.31 24.97 22.59
N MET A 126 6.58 25.34 21.33
CA MET A 126 6.96 26.71 20.97
C MET A 126 5.88 27.74 21.35
N LYS A 127 4.61 27.38 21.15
CA LYS A 127 3.46 28.21 21.55
C LYS A 127 3.43 28.42 23.06
N LYS A 128 3.60 27.35 23.86
CA LYS A 128 3.68 27.42 25.33
C LYS A 128 4.84 28.32 25.78
N ASP A 129 6.02 28.16 25.19
CA ASP A 129 7.21 28.94 25.56
C ASP A 129 7.06 30.42 25.20
N SER A 130 6.45 30.72 24.05
CA SER A 130 6.13 32.09 23.65
C SER A 130 5.14 32.76 24.62
N LEU A 131 4.08 32.03 25.00
CA LEU A 131 3.11 32.49 26.00
C LEU A 131 3.77 32.77 27.36
N LYS A 132 4.68 31.88 27.80
CA LYS A 132 5.44 32.05 29.04
C LYS A 132 6.27 33.33 29.02
N ARG A 133 7.05 33.57 27.96
CA ARG A 133 7.84 34.80 27.79
C ARG A 133 6.98 36.06 27.82
N ARG A 134 5.82 36.04 27.15
CA ARG A 134 4.88 37.17 27.17
C ARG A 134 4.38 37.45 28.59
N ARG A 135 3.98 36.42 29.34
CA ARG A 135 3.52 36.56 30.73
C ARG A 135 4.60 37.16 31.63
N GLU A 136 5.83 36.66 31.53
CA GLU A 136 6.96 37.19 32.30
C GLU A 136 7.25 38.65 31.96
N GLY A 137 7.19 39.02 30.67
CA GLY A 137 7.31 40.42 30.25
C GLY A 137 6.22 41.31 30.82
N THR A 138 4.96 40.84 30.81
CA THR A 138 3.84 41.58 31.40
C THR A 138 3.99 41.75 32.92
N LEU A 139 4.42 40.70 33.64
CA LEU A 139 4.67 40.79 35.08
C LEU A 139 5.74 41.81 35.43
N ARG A 140 6.89 41.79 34.71
CA ARG A 140 7.96 42.78 34.92
C ARG A 140 7.48 44.22 34.69
N ALA A 141 6.64 44.45 33.68
CA ALA A 141 6.08 45.77 33.42
C ALA A 141 5.14 46.23 34.56
N ILE A 142 4.36 45.31 35.15
CA ILE A 142 3.50 45.60 36.31
C ILE A 142 4.37 45.95 37.53
N GLU A 143 5.38 45.15 37.83
CA GLU A 143 6.31 45.39 38.95
C GLU A 143 7.02 46.75 38.81
N GLU A 144 7.40 47.13 37.58
CA GLU A 144 8.01 48.43 37.31
C GLU A 144 7.03 49.59 37.55
N ILE A 145 5.77 49.45 37.14
CA ILE A 145 4.71 50.44 37.40
C ILE A 145 4.50 50.61 38.91
N GLU A 146 4.41 49.52 39.66
CA GLU A 146 4.24 49.56 41.12
C GLU A 146 5.40 50.28 41.79
N ARG A 147 6.65 49.98 41.39
CA ARG A 147 7.83 50.67 41.90
C ARG A 147 7.80 52.18 41.61
N LEU A 148 7.44 52.58 40.39
CA LEU A 148 7.34 53.99 40.02
C LEU A 148 6.23 54.70 40.83
N TRP A 149 5.11 54.03 41.05
CA TRP A 149 4.01 54.55 41.87
C TRP A 149 4.40 54.69 43.35
N GLU A 150 5.13 53.74 43.92
CA GLU A 150 5.63 53.84 45.30
C GLU A 150 6.67 54.95 45.47
N ALA A 151 7.57 55.14 44.49
CA ALA A 151 8.56 56.21 44.52
C ALA A 151 7.90 57.60 44.50
N THR A 152 6.94 57.81 43.59
CA THR A 152 6.18 59.07 43.48
C THR A 152 5.33 59.35 44.73
N LYS A 153 4.77 58.31 45.36
CA LYS A 153 4.05 58.43 46.65
C LYS A 153 4.95 58.90 47.80
N LYS A 154 6.20 58.41 47.87
CA LYS A 154 7.19 58.82 48.88
C LYS A 154 7.68 60.26 48.67
N GLU A 155 7.87 60.70 47.43
CA GLU A 155 8.21 62.10 47.12
C GLU A 155 7.09 63.08 47.48
N GLY A 156 5.83 62.67 47.31
CA GLY A 156 4.66 63.43 47.75
C GLY A 156 4.59 63.59 49.28
N GLN A 157 4.92 62.56 50.05
CA GLN A 157 4.95 62.63 51.52
C GLN A 157 6.14 63.45 52.06
N GLY A 158 7.30 63.44 51.39
CA GLY A 158 8.47 64.26 51.77
C GLY A 158 8.27 65.78 51.56
N ARG A 159 7.40 66.18 50.62
CA ARG A 159 7.08 67.61 50.39
C ARG A 159 6.08 68.19 51.39
N VAL A 160 5.24 67.37 52.02
CA VAL A 160 4.26 67.83 53.03
C VAL A 160 4.93 68.10 54.39
N GLY A 161 6.07 67.45 54.69
CA GLY A 161 6.84 67.68 55.91
C GLY A 161 7.77 68.90 55.91
N LYS A 162 7.91 69.63 54.78
CA LYS A 162 8.86 70.75 54.65
C LYS A 162 8.18 72.14 54.57
N LYS A 163 6.92 72.22 54.97
CA LYS A 163 6.14 73.47 55.09
C LYS A 163 5.64 73.69 56.53
N MET A 164 6.50 73.51 57.53
CA MET A 164 6.26 74.01 58.89
C MET A 164 7.62 74.31 59.55
N GLU A 165 8.27 75.39 59.10
CA GLU A 165 9.24 76.19 59.88
C GLU A 165 9.06 77.65 59.50
#